data_AF-F4BFJ0-F1
#
_entry.id   AF-F4BFJ0-F1
#
_cell.length_a   1.000
_cell.length_b   1.000
_cell.length_c   1.000
_cell.angle_alpha   90.00
_cell.angle_beta   90.00
_cell.angle_gamma   90.00
#
_symmetry.space_group_name_H-M   'P 1'
#
loop_
_entity.id
_entity.type
_entity.pdbx_description
1 polymer ?
#
loop_
_entity_poly.entity_id
_entity_poly.type
_entity_poly.pdbx_seq_one_letter_code
_entity_poly.pdbx_strand_id
1 'polypeptide(L)'
;MKKNIIPITLVSLFATTSFAIACDNDCLDHNTIKYSTQAETTVKSDSILVQVTGYATTTLEKQNEVEKQISDNVKNIVKSDWKVKNIEQTTSNSGAINITVKLQARISQSELNNLQRTFENQGKSSGVRLVADVLDYNPPAKDIQAAKQKLMIKLFNDTKDYLTNFNKQTNSNYTIQSIQYIDADTYQPRNNLMLMKTAYSGDASSNSSSPVSVTQDINIKANVTFMEK
;
A
#
# COMPACT_ATOMS: atom_id res chain seq x y z
N MET A 1 33.38 -45.43 78.32
CA MET A 1 33.43 -46.15 77.02
C MET A 1 32.21 -45.76 76.19
N LYS A 2 32.43 -45.48 74.90
CA LYS A 2 31.45 -45.28 73.80
C LYS A 2 30.47 -44.09 73.90
N LYS A 3 30.87 -42.99 73.25
CA LYS A 3 30.00 -41.91 72.75
C LYS A 3 29.26 -42.42 71.51
N ASN A 4 27.92 -42.42 71.53
CA ASN A 4 27.12 -42.68 70.35
C ASN A 4 26.66 -41.34 69.75
N ILE A 5 27.06 -41.11 68.50
CA ILE A 5 26.72 -39.96 67.67
C ILE A 5 25.48 -40.38 66.88
N ILE A 6 24.37 -39.66 67.04
CA ILE A 6 23.14 -39.89 66.26
C ILE A 6 23.14 -38.87 65.11
N PRO A 7 23.04 -39.31 63.84
CA PRO A 7 23.02 -38.41 62.70
C PRO A 7 21.64 -37.78 62.49
N ILE A 8 21.64 -36.47 62.28
CA ILE A 8 20.51 -35.62 61.93
C ILE A 8 20.10 -35.94 60.49
N THR A 9 18.88 -36.44 60.27
CA THR A 9 18.25 -36.50 58.95
C THR A 9 17.33 -35.30 58.80
N LEU A 10 17.80 -34.32 58.02
CA LEU A 10 17.07 -33.12 57.63
C LEU A 10 16.10 -33.48 56.48
N VAL A 11 14.82 -33.72 56.80
CA VAL A 11 13.77 -33.87 55.79
C VAL A 11 13.35 -32.46 55.34
N SER A 12 13.82 -32.06 54.16
CA SER A 12 13.41 -30.83 53.50
C SER A 12 12.00 -31.01 52.93
N LEU A 13 11.02 -30.44 53.62
CA LEU A 13 9.64 -30.33 53.17
C LEU A 13 9.58 -29.22 52.10
N PHE A 14 9.71 -29.57 50.82
CA PHE A 14 9.35 -28.67 49.74
C PHE A 14 7.82 -28.60 49.66
N ALA A 15 7.25 -27.57 50.29
CA ALA A 15 5.86 -27.19 50.06
C ALA A 15 5.75 -26.59 48.65
N THR A 16 5.49 -27.42 47.65
CA THR A 16 4.97 -26.95 46.37
C THR A 16 3.52 -26.55 46.61
N THR A 17 3.27 -25.26 46.82
CA THR A 17 1.93 -24.70 46.75
C THR A 17 1.47 -24.80 45.30
N SER A 18 0.76 -25.88 44.98
CA SER A 18 -0.05 -25.96 43.76
C SER A 18 -1.16 -24.93 43.91
N PHE A 19 -1.01 -23.77 43.25
CA PHE A 19 -2.15 -22.91 42.98
C PHE A 19 -3.00 -23.63 41.94
N ALA A 20 -3.90 -24.50 42.40
CA ALA A 20 -5.04 -24.90 41.62
C ALA A 20 -5.93 -23.65 41.52
N ILE A 21 -5.79 -22.91 40.42
CA ILE A 21 -6.83 -22.00 39.97
C ILE A 21 -7.99 -22.92 39.58
N ALA A 22 -8.93 -23.09 40.51
CA ALA A 22 -10.25 -23.59 40.17
C ALA A 22 -10.90 -22.51 39.30
N CYS A 23 -10.73 -22.62 37.99
CA CYS A 23 -11.69 -22.00 37.08
C CYS A 23 -13.02 -22.71 37.35
N ASP A 24 -13.95 -21.96 37.91
CA ASP A 24 -15.34 -22.35 38.02
C ASP A 24 -15.82 -22.71 36.61
N ASN A 25 -16.11 -23.99 36.39
CA ASN A 25 -16.52 -24.53 35.09
C ASN A 25 -18.01 -24.22 34.86
N ASP A 26 -18.36 -22.94 34.84
CA ASP A 26 -19.56 -22.46 34.14
C ASP A 26 -19.13 -21.91 32.76
N CYS A 27 -18.38 -22.73 32.01
CA CYS A 27 -18.35 -22.56 30.57
C CYS A 27 -19.70 -23.07 30.05
N LEU A 28 -20.68 -22.18 29.94
CA LEU A 28 -21.85 -22.43 29.10
C LEU A 28 -21.34 -22.88 27.73
N ASP A 29 -21.53 -24.16 27.43
CA ASP A 29 -21.11 -24.78 26.18
C ASP A 29 -22.11 -24.35 25.09
N HIS A 30 -21.98 -23.09 24.65
CA HIS A 30 -22.80 -22.57 23.56
C HIS A 30 -22.39 -23.27 22.27
N ASN A 31 -23.37 -23.79 21.52
CA ASN A 31 -23.08 -24.32 20.19
C ASN A 31 -22.49 -23.21 19.32
N THR A 32 -21.40 -23.49 18.62
CA THR A 32 -20.76 -22.55 17.70
C THR A 32 -20.75 -23.07 16.29
N ILE A 33 -20.95 -22.16 15.34
CA ILE A 33 -20.79 -22.44 13.90
C ILE A 33 -19.65 -21.60 13.40
N LYS A 34 -18.66 -22.24 12.78
CA LYS A 34 -17.50 -21.57 12.18
C LYS A 34 -17.51 -21.79 10.69
N TYR A 35 -17.39 -20.71 9.91
CA TYR A 35 -17.27 -20.80 8.46
C TYR A 35 -16.41 -19.67 7.91
N SER A 36 -15.96 -19.82 6.66
CA SER A 36 -15.18 -18.82 5.95
C SER A 36 -15.99 -18.24 4.79
N THR A 37 -15.85 -16.94 4.56
CA THR A 37 -16.43 -16.22 3.42
C THR A 37 -15.39 -15.31 2.80
N GLN A 38 -15.65 -14.80 1.60
CA GLN A 38 -14.77 -13.85 0.91
C GLN A 38 -15.54 -12.85 0.07
N ALA A 39 -14.96 -11.67 -0.14
CA ALA A 39 -15.48 -10.67 -1.05
C ALA A 39 -14.34 -10.03 -1.85
N GLU A 40 -14.65 -9.64 -3.08
CA GLU A 40 -13.70 -9.05 -4.03
C GLU A 40 -14.23 -7.73 -4.56
N THR A 41 -13.32 -6.79 -4.85
CA THR A 41 -13.60 -5.56 -5.59
C THR A 41 -12.41 -5.17 -6.44
N THR A 42 -12.66 -4.43 -7.52
CA THR A 42 -11.61 -3.87 -8.37
C THR A 42 -11.53 -2.37 -8.18
N VAL A 43 -10.35 -1.86 -7.82
CA VAL A 43 -10.05 -0.44 -7.73
C VAL A 43 -9.36 0.00 -9.02
N LYS A 44 -9.99 0.95 -9.70
CA LYS A 44 -9.42 1.61 -10.88
C LYS A 44 -8.71 2.89 -10.45
N SER A 45 -7.51 3.11 -10.96
CA SER A 45 -6.81 4.40 -10.86
C SER A 45 -6.62 5.00 -12.24
N ASP A 46 -7.00 6.26 -12.36
CA ASP A 46 -6.70 7.10 -13.52
C ASP A 46 -5.40 7.92 -13.31
N SER A 47 -4.72 7.69 -12.18
CA SER A 47 -3.48 8.37 -11.81
C SER A 47 -2.31 7.41 -11.66
N ILE A 48 -1.16 7.84 -12.15
CA ILE A 48 0.12 7.14 -12.12
C ILE A 48 1.14 7.98 -11.36
N LEU A 49 1.98 7.33 -10.56
CA LEU A 49 3.07 8.00 -9.84
C LEU A 49 4.25 8.22 -10.79
N VAL A 50 4.55 9.47 -11.05
CA VAL A 50 5.61 9.90 -11.97
C VAL A 50 6.67 10.65 -11.18
N GLN A 51 7.92 10.38 -11.52
CA GLN A 51 9.07 11.17 -11.09
C GLN A 51 9.59 12.01 -12.26
N VAL A 52 9.82 13.29 -12.00
CA VAL A 52 10.59 14.15 -12.88
C VAL A 52 11.94 14.42 -12.25
N THR A 53 12.99 14.13 -13.01
CA THR A 53 14.36 14.43 -12.63
C THR A 53 14.87 15.60 -13.46
N GLY A 54 15.21 16.71 -12.80
CA GLY A 54 15.82 17.87 -13.41
C GLY A 54 17.32 17.92 -13.12
N TYR A 55 18.11 18.08 -14.18
CA TYR A 55 19.56 18.21 -14.13
C TYR A 55 19.95 19.62 -14.59
N ALA A 56 20.81 20.27 -13.83
CA ALA A 56 21.35 21.58 -14.19
C ALA A 56 22.78 21.75 -13.66
N THR A 57 23.55 22.63 -14.30
CA THR A 57 24.87 23.05 -13.83
C THR A 57 24.84 24.55 -13.58
N THR A 58 25.29 24.99 -12.41
CA THR A 58 25.20 26.40 -11.98
C THR A 58 26.35 26.78 -11.04
N THR A 59 26.33 28.00 -10.51
CA THR A 59 27.23 28.50 -9.46
C THR A 59 26.52 28.53 -8.12
N LEU A 60 27.28 28.63 -7.02
CA LEU A 60 26.74 28.64 -5.65
C LEU A 60 25.66 29.73 -5.44
N GLU A 61 25.87 30.91 -6.02
CA GLU A 61 24.97 32.06 -5.90
C GLU A 61 23.58 31.82 -6.51
N LYS A 62 23.50 30.98 -7.55
CA LYS A 62 22.29 30.76 -8.36
C LYS A 62 21.59 29.43 -8.09
N GLN A 63 22.05 28.68 -7.09
CA GLN A 63 21.55 27.33 -6.80
C GLN A 63 20.04 27.32 -6.52
N ASN A 64 19.58 28.15 -5.57
CA ASN A 64 18.17 28.23 -5.19
C ASN A 64 17.27 28.69 -6.35
N GLU A 65 17.79 29.56 -7.21
CA GLU A 65 17.07 30.03 -8.40
C GLU A 65 16.85 28.88 -9.39
N VAL A 66 17.88 28.06 -9.64
CA VAL A 66 17.81 26.91 -10.54
C VAL A 66 16.87 25.82 -10.00
N GLU A 67 16.92 25.52 -8.71
CA GLU A 67 16.00 24.57 -8.06
C GLU A 67 14.53 25.00 -8.22
N LYS A 68 14.27 26.30 -8.00
CA LYS A 68 12.95 26.90 -8.19
C LYS A 68 12.54 26.86 -9.66
N GLN A 69 13.43 27.23 -10.58
CA GLN A 69 13.16 27.22 -12.01
C GLN A 69 12.80 25.82 -12.51
N ILE A 70 13.51 24.77 -12.08
CA ILE A 70 13.17 23.37 -12.40
C ILE A 70 11.75 23.06 -11.91
N SER A 71 11.46 23.38 -10.65
CA SER A 71 10.15 23.10 -10.05
C SER A 71 9.02 23.85 -10.75
N ASP A 72 9.24 25.12 -11.09
CA ASP A 72 8.26 25.97 -11.77
C ASP A 72 8.02 25.52 -13.22
N ASN A 73 9.07 25.11 -13.93
CA ASN A 73 8.95 24.54 -15.28
C ASN A 73 8.02 23.33 -15.28
N VAL A 74 8.25 22.37 -14.36
CA VAL A 74 7.42 21.16 -14.26
C VAL A 74 5.96 21.51 -13.90
N LYS A 75 5.75 22.39 -12.91
CA LYS A 75 4.42 22.86 -12.49
C LYS A 75 3.69 23.70 -13.55
N ASN A 76 4.41 24.29 -14.49
CA ASN A 76 3.80 25.05 -15.59
C ASN A 76 3.32 24.14 -16.72
N ILE A 77 3.92 22.97 -16.89
CA ILE A 77 3.52 21.99 -17.89
C ILE A 77 2.34 21.15 -17.41
N VAL A 78 2.38 20.68 -16.16
CA VAL A 78 1.30 19.90 -15.54
C VAL A 78 0.95 20.47 -14.17
N LYS A 79 -0.31 20.91 -14.02
CA LYS A 79 -0.86 21.45 -12.77
C LYS A 79 -1.25 20.32 -11.81
N SER A 80 -0.25 19.74 -11.15
CA SER A 80 -0.42 18.73 -10.10
C SER A 80 0.35 19.09 -8.82
N ASP A 81 0.13 18.34 -7.75
CA ASP A 81 0.76 18.53 -6.45
C ASP A 81 2.18 17.92 -6.41
N TRP A 82 3.09 18.51 -7.16
CA TRP A 82 4.49 18.10 -7.22
C TRP A 82 5.19 18.28 -5.87
N LYS A 83 5.72 17.17 -5.35
CA LYS A 83 6.54 17.15 -4.14
C LYS A 83 8.01 16.96 -4.50
N VAL A 84 8.87 17.82 -3.96
CA VAL A 84 10.32 17.58 -4.01
C VAL A 84 10.64 16.39 -3.10
N LYS A 85 11.27 15.37 -3.66
CA LYS A 85 11.68 14.16 -2.94
C LYS A 85 13.15 14.15 -2.61
N ASN A 86 13.97 14.69 -3.51
CA ASN A 86 15.39 14.81 -3.27
C ASN A 86 15.98 16.00 -4.03
N ILE A 87 17.04 16.56 -3.47
CA ILE A 87 17.92 17.52 -4.12
C ILE A 87 19.35 17.05 -3.86
N GLU A 88 20.08 16.72 -4.92
CA GLU A 88 21.47 16.29 -4.86
C GLU A 88 22.36 17.35 -5.50
N GLN A 89 23.50 17.62 -4.88
CA GLN A 89 24.45 18.64 -5.32
C GLN A 89 25.85 18.09 -5.32
N THR A 90 26.57 18.31 -6.41
CA THR A 90 27.97 17.91 -6.54
C THR A 90 28.79 19.04 -7.13
N THR A 91 29.86 19.43 -6.42
CA THR A 91 30.78 20.47 -6.89
C THR A 91 31.88 19.82 -7.72
N SER A 92 32.09 20.35 -8.91
CA SER A 92 33.20 19.98 -9.79
C SER A 92 34.50 20.66 -9.37
N ASN A 93 35.64 20.13 -9.82
CA ASN A 93 36.96 20.74 -9.59
C ASN A 93 37.09 22.17 -10.17
N SER A 94 36.23 22.54 -11.12
CA SER A 94 36.12 23.89 -11.67
C SER A 94 35.29 24.86 -10.82
N GLY A 95 34.73 24.43 -9.70
CA GLY A 95 33.85 25.24 -8.84
C GLY A 95 32.40 25.32 -9.31
N ALA A 96 32.06 24.74 -10.46
CA ALA A 96 30.67 24.60 -10.91
C ALA A 96 29.93 23.54 -10.09
N ILE A 97 28.65 23.77 -9.83
CA ILE A 97 27.76 22.90 -9.04
C ILE A 97 26.77 22.22 -9.98
N ASN A 98 26.75 20.89 -9.98
CA ASN A 98 25.71 20.11 -10.64
C ASN A 98 24.59 19.84 -9.65
N ILE A 99 23.37 20.19 -10.02
CA ILE A 99 22.15 20.01 -9.23
C ILE A 99 21.29 18.95 -9.90
N THR A 100 20.81 18.00 -9.11
CA THR A 100 19.77 17.05 -9.50
C THR A 100 18.57 17.21 -8.58
N VAL A 101 17.41 17.59 -9.14
CA VAL A 101 16.16 17.74 -8.39
C VAL A 101 15.21 16.61 -8.80
N LYS A 102 14.70 15.86 -7.83
CA LYS A 102 13.70 14.80 -8.05
C LYS A 102 12.35 15.26 -7.52
N LEU A 103 11.39 15.45 -8.42
CA LEU A 103 10.01 15.82 -8.14
C LEU A 103 9.11 14.62 -8.37
N GLN A 104 8.11 14.40 -7.52
CA GLN A 104 7.11 13.35 -7.72
C GLN A 104 5.70 13.90 -7.61
N ALA A 105 4.82 13.42 -8.48
CA ALA A 105 3.39 13.69 -8.45
C ALA A 105 2.62 12.48 -8.96
N ARG A 106 1.34 12.39 -8.56
CA ARG A 106 0.38 11.56 -9.27
C ARG A 106 -0.29 12.39 -10.36
N ILE A 107 -0.20 11.91 -11.59
CA ILE A 107 -0.74 12.57 -12.79
C ILE A 107 -1.45 11.52 -13.65
N SER A 108 -2.30 11.96 -14.56
CA SER A 108 -2.95 11.11 -15.55
C SER A 108 -2.00 10.71 -16.68
N GLN A 109 -2.37 9.68 -17.45
CA GLN A 109 -1.59 9.26 -18.62
C GLN A 109 -1.47 10.38 -19.68
N SER A 110 -2.53 11.18 -19.88
CA SER A 110 -2.50 12.30 -20.84
C SER A 110 -1.53 13.39 -20.39
N GLU A 111 -1.46 13.67 -19.10
CA GLU A 111 -0.51 14.61 -18.52
C GLU A 111 0.94 14.10 -18.63
N LEU A 112 1.19 12.81 -18.39
CA LEU A 112 2.50 12.21 -18.62
C LEU A 112 2.94 12.37 -20.08
N ASN A 113 2.04 12.06 -21.03
CA ASN A 113 2.32 12.20 -22.45
C ASN A 113 2.63 13.66 -22.83
N ASN A 114 1.89 14.62 -22.27
CA ASN A 114 2.16 16.04 -22.47
C ASN A 114 3.54 16.45 -21.92
N LEU A 115 3.88 15.94 -20.76
CA LEU A 115 5.12 16.23 -20.06
C LEU A 115 6.34 15.67 -20.82
N GLN A 116 6.28 14.41 -21.27
CA GLN A 116 7.31 13.79 -22.11
C GLN A 116 7.49 14.54 -23.43
N ARG A 117 6.40 14.85 -24.15
CA ARG A 117 6.45 15.62 -25.40
C ARG A 117 7.06 17.01 -25.19
N THR A 118 6.72 17.67 -24.09
CA THR A 118 7.26 19.00 -23.80
C THR A 118 8.76 18.94 -23.53
N PHE A 119 9.22 17.92 -22.80
CA PHE A 119 10.64 17.73 -22.51
C PHE A 119 11.46 17.36 -23.76
N GLU A 120 10.91 16.56 -24.66
CA GLU A 120 11.54 16.25 -25.95
C GLU A 120 11.70 17.50 -26.84
N ASN A 121 10.69 18.37 -26.83
CA ASN A 121 10.70 19.63 -27.59
C ASN A 121 11.51 20.74 -26.91
N GLN A 122 11.79 20.62 -25.61
CA GLN A 122 12.70 21.51 -24.90
C GLN A 122 14.13 21.23 -25.35
N GLY A 123 14.61 22.02 -26.31
CA GLY A 123 15.99 21.95 -26.77
C GLY A 123 17.00 22.11 -25.63
N LYS A 124 18.23 21.63 -25.84
CA LYS A 124 19.34 21.66 -24.85
C LYS A 124 19.80 23.08 -24.45
N SER A 125 19.20 24.13 -25.00
CA SER A 125 19.61 25.54 -24.84
C SER A 125 19.17 26.17 -23.52
N SER A 126 18.27 25.56 -22.75
CA SER A 126 17.77 26.10 -21.48
C SER A 126 18.74 25.94 -20.30
N GLY A 127 19.86 25.22 -20.48
CA GLY A 127 20.79 24.88 -19.39
C GLY A 127 20.23 23.89 -18.37
N VAL A 128 19.00 23.42 -18.57
CA VAL A 128 18.29 22.47 -17.71
C VAL A 128 17.78 21.31 -18.55
N ARG A 129 18.09 20.08 -18.12
CA ARG A 129 17.55 18.86 -18.73
C ARG A 129 16.51 18.25 -17.80
N LEU A 130 15.31 18.03 -18.29
CA LEU A 130 14.23 17.36 -17.56
C LEU A 130 13.98 15.97 -18.16
N VAL A 131 13.76 14.98 -17.29
CA VAL A 131 13.44 13.59 -17.67
C VAL A 131 12.28 13.12 -16.81
N ALA A 132 11.35 12.36 -17.40
CA ALA A 132 10.18 11.84 -16.71
C ALA A 132 10.17 10.31 -16.72
N ASP A 133 10.04 9.72 -15.54
CA ASP A 133 10.02 8.28 -15.31
C ASP A 133 8.73 7.90 -14.58
N VAL A 134 8.11 6.79 -14.99
CA VAL A 134 6.97 6.22 -14.24
C VAL A 134 7.51 5.34 -13.14
N LEU A 135 7.12 5.64 -11.90
CA LEU A 135 7.52 4.85 -10.73
C LEU A 135 6.51 3.77 -10.39
N ASP A 136 5.22 4.08 -10.49
CA ASP A 136 4.16 3.17 -10.07
C ASP A 136 2.86 3.44 -10.82
N TYR A 137 2.25 2.37 -11.32
CA TYR A 137 0.95 2.37 -11.98
C TYR A 137 -0.19 2.09 -10.98
N ASN A 138 0.10 1.55 -9.80
CA ASN A 138 -0.93 1.12 -8.86
C ASN A 138 -1.76 2.28 -8.32
N PRO A 139 -3.04 2.02 -7.95
CA PRO A 139 -3.85 2.98 -7.23
C PRO A 139 -3.17 3.49 -5.95
N PRO A 140 -3.48 4.72 -5.52
CA PRO A 140 -3.00 5.25 -4.25
C PRO A 140 -3.35 4.32 -3.08
N ALA A 141 -2.43 4.15 -2.13
CA ALA A 141 -2.65 3.33 -0.94
C ALA A 141 -3.92 3.73 -0.15
N LYS A 142 -4.27 5.02 -0.15
CA LYS A 142 -5.51 5.53 0.45
C LYS A 142 -6.75 4.92 -0.20
N ASP A 143 -6.76 4.79 -1.52
CA ASP A 143 -7.92 4.27 -2.27
C ASP A 143 -8.04 2.76 -2.06
N ILE A 144 -6.90 2.05 -1.99
CA ILE A 144 -6.85 0.64 -1.61
C ILE A 144 -7.41 0.43 -0.20
N GLN A 145 -6.99 1.24 0.78
CA GLN A 145 -7.51 1.15 2.16
C GLN A 145 -9.01 1.45 2.23
N ALA A 146 -9.49 2.47 1.51
CA ALA A 146 -10.90 2.79 1.45
C ALA A 146 -11.73 1.64 0.82
N ALA A 147 -11.21 1.00 -0.22
CA ALA A 147 -11.84 -0.17 -0.83
C ALA A 147 -11.86 -1.38 0.12
N LYS A 148 -10.77 -1.63 0.86
CA LYS A 148 -10.73 -2.67 1.89
C LYS A 148 -11.77 -2.44 2.99
N GLN A 149 -11.90 -1.21 3.49
CA GLN A 149 -12.93 -0.87 4.48
C GLN A 149 -14.35 -1.13 3.95
N LYS A 150 -14.62 -0.74 2.69
CA LYS A 150 -15.92 -1.02 2.05
C LYS A 150 -16.19 -2.52 1.94
N LEU A 151 -15.19 -3.33 1.59
CA LEU A 151 -15.32 -4.79 1.54
C LEU A 151 -15.59 -5.39 2.92
N MET A 152 -14.92 -4.92 3.97
CA MET A 152 -15.19 -5.39 5.34
C MET A 152 -16.64 -5.09 5.75
N ILE A 153 -17.13 -3.87 5.49
CA ILE A 153 -18.53 -3.50 5.77
C ILE A 153 -19.51 -4.38 4.98
N LYS A 154 -19.20 -4.61 3.69
CA LYS A 154 -20.02 -5.49 2.85
C LYS A 154 -20.08 -6.90 3.42
N LEU A 155 -18.94 -7.51 3.75
CA LEU A 155 -18.86 -8.84 4.35
C LEU A 155 -19.61 -8.95 5.68
N PHE A 156 -19.55 -7.92 6.51
CA PHE A 156 -20.32 -7.86 7.75
C PHE A 156 -21.83 -7.90 7.47
N ASN A 157 -22.31 -7.09 6.53
CA ASN A 157 -23.73 -7.06 6.17
C ASN A 157 -24.18 -8.38 5.53
N ASP A 158 -23.39 -8.91 4.58
CA ASP A 158 -23.66 -10.20 3.94
C ASP A 158 -23.72 -11.34 4.98
N THR A 159 -22.85 -11.30 6.00
CA THR A 159 -22.84 -12.25 7.12
C THR A 159 -24.09 -12.11 8.00
N LYS A 160 -24.51 -10.88 8.28
CA LYS A 160 -25.72 -10.60 9.06
C LYS A 160 -26.97 -11.10 8.34
N ASP A 161 -27.06 -10.86 7.04
CA ASP A 161 -28.19 -11.31 6.21
C ASP A 161 -28.21 -12.84 6.11
N TYR A 162 -27.04 -13.46 5.92
CA TYR A 162 -26.88 -14.92 5.96
C TYR A 162 -27.36 -15.50 7.29
N LEU A 163 -26.89 -14.96 8.42
CA LEU A 163 -27.30 -15.43 9.75
C LEU A 163 -28.81 -15.28 9.98
N THR A 164 -29.40 -14.17 9.54
CA THR A 164 -30.84 -13.91 9.65
C THR A 164 -31.65 -14.97 8.89
N ASN A 165 -31.24 -15.27 7.66
CA ASN A 165 -31.86 -16.34 6.87
C ASN A 165 -31.62 -17.72 7.46
N PHE A 166 -30.40 -18.00 7.94
CA PHE A 166 -30.05 -19.28 8.56
C PHE A 166 -30.94 -19.57 9.76
N ASN A 167 -31.01 -18.65 10.73
CA ASN A 167 -31.85 -18.79 11.91
C ASN A 167 -33.33 -19.01 11.56
N LYS A 168 -33.84 -18.31 10.53
CA LYS A 168 -35.21 -18.47 10.04
C LYS A 168 -35.46 -19.86 9.44
N GLN A 169 -34.51 -20.40 8.69
CA GLN A 169 -34.65 -21.69 8.01
C GLN A 169 -34.47 -22.87 8.96
N THR A 170 -33.59 -22.75 9.95
CA THR A 170 -33.29 -23.84 10.90
C THR A 170 -34.08 -23.74 12.20
N ASN A 171 -34.88 -22.67 12.37
CA ASN A 171 -35.55 -22.34 13.63
C ASN A 171 -34.57 -22.29 14.82
N SER A 172 -33.36 -21.75 14.59
CA SER A 172 -32.28 -21.63 15.57
C SER A 172 -32.07 -20.17 16.00
N ASN A 173 -31.34 -19.96 17.10
CA ASN A 173 -31.08 -18.63 17.67
C ASN A 173 -29.60 -18.33 17.81
N TYR A 174 -28.88 -18.20 16.68
CA TYR A 174 -27.47 -17.82 16.69
C TYR A 174 -27.26 -16.30 16.61
N THR A 175 -26.13 -15.85 17.15
CA THR A 175 -25.60 -14.48 17.01
C THR A 175 -24.18 -14.50 16.47
N ILE A 176 -23.75 -13.38 15.88
CA ILE A 176 -22.36 -13.20 15.48
C ILE A 176 -21.51 -12.99 16.74
N GLN A 177 -20.63 -13.94 17.03
CA GLN A 177 -19.64 -13.81 18.10
C GLN A 177 -18.41 -13.04 17.62
N SER A 178 -17.88 -13.41 16.44
CA SER A 178 -16.71 -12.75 15.87
C SER A 178 -16.66 -12.88 14.36
N ILE A 179 -16.02 -11.88 13.72
CA ILE A 179 -15.61 -11.91 12.32
C ILE A 179 -14.14 -11.50 12.27
N GLN A 180 -13.28 -12.39 11.81
CA GLN A 180 -11.85 -12.15 11.67
C GLN A 180 -11.52 -11.98 10.19
N TYR A 181 -11.18 -10.77 9.78
CA TYR A 181 -10.78 -10.47 8.41
C TYR A 181 -9.32 -10.88 8.18
N ILE A 182 -9.08 -11.60 7.10
CA ILE A 182 -7.78 -12.03 6.62
C ILE A 182 -7.53 -11.32 5.30
N ASP A 183 -6.57 -10.41 5.34
CA ASP A 183 -6.00 -9.76 4.17
C ASP A 183 -4.98 -10.74 3.56
N ALA A 184 -5.45 -11.66 2.73
CA ALA A 184 -4.62 -12.73 2.17
C ALA A 184 -3.77 -12.28 0.98
N ASP A 185 -3.94 -11.04 0.50
CA ASP A 185 -3.23 -10.57 -0.68
C ASP A 185 -1.85 -10.01 -0.32
N THR A 186 -0.83 -10.87 -0.44
CA THR A 186 0.48 -10.40 -0.88
C THR A 186 0.35 -9.90 -2.32
N TYR A 187 0.28 -8.57 -2.44
CA TYR A 187 0.50 -7.78 -3.64
C TYR A 187 1.16 -8.56 -4.80
N GLN A 188 0.39 -8.84 -5.84
CA GLN A 188 0.90 -9.25 -7.14
C GLN A 188 0.35 -8.24 -8.16
N PRO A 189 1.13 -7.23 -8.56
CA PRO A 189 0.69 -6.32 -9.61
C PRO A 189 0.54 -7.16 -10.88
N ARG A 190 -0.70 -7.27 -11.39
CA ARG A 190 -0.92 -7.72 -12.76
C ARG A 190 -0.43 -6.59 -13.66
N ASN A 191 0.87 -6.61 -13.94
CA ASN A 191 1.49 -5.76 -14.95
C ASN A 191 0.94 -6.16 -16.32
N ASN A 192 -0.24 -5.65 -16.65
CA ASN A 192 -0.73 -5.60 -18.03
C ASN A 192 0.01 -4.46 -18.75
N LEU A 193 1.34 -4.42 -18.65
CA LEU A 193 2.19 -3.55 -19.43
C LEU A 193 2.22 -4.12 -20.83
N MET A 194 1.29 -3.70 -21.70
CA MET A 194 1.57 -3.71 -23.12
C MET A 194 2.74 -2.76 -23.33
N LEU A 195 3.96 -3.31 -23.38
CA LEU A 195 5.14 -2.57 -23.80
C LEU A 195 4.85 -2.01 -25.20
N MET A 196 4.67 -0.68 -25.27
CA MET A 196 4.70 0.05 -26.53
C MET A 196 6.15 0.03 -27.02
N LYS A 197 6.54 -1.08 -27.65
CA LYS A 197 7.82 -1.19 -28.35
C LYS A 197 7.74 -0.23 -29.55
N THR A 198 8.54 0.83 -29.45
CA THR A 198 8.99 1.73 -30.50
C THR A 198 8.80 1.19 -31.91
N ALA A 199 7.75 1.66 -32.59
CA ALA A 199 7.66 1.64 -34.04
C ALA A 199 7.87 3.08 -34.53
N TYR A 200 9.14 3.50 -34.57
CA TYR A 200 9.57 4.69 -35.30
C TYR A 200 9.80 4.27 -36.76
N SER A 201 8.70 4.18 -37.51
CA SER A 201 8.70 4.16 -38.98
C SER A 201 7.46 4.92 -39.41
N GLY A 202 7.69 6.06 -40.06
CA GLY A 202 6.69 7.10 -40.26
C GLY A 202 5.40 6.61 -40.87
N ASP A 203 4.29 6.94 -40.22
CA ASP A 203 3.18 7.59 -40.90
C ASP A 203 2.32 8.32 -39.87
N ALA A 204 2.00 9.56 -40.18
CA ALA A 204 1.17 10.42 -39.35
C ALA A 204 -0.30 10.08 -39.57
N SER A 205 -0.90 9.23 -38.73
CA SER A 205 -2.36 9.25 -38.53
C SER A 205 -2.79 8.41 -37.31
N SER A 206 -3.79 8.92 -36.59
CA SER A 206 -4.46 8.34 -35.40
C SER A 206 -3.67 8.30 -34.08
N ASN A 207 -3.52 9.47 -33.46
CA ASN A 207 -3.35 9.57 -32.01
C ASN A 207 -4.66 9.14 -31.31
N SER A 208 -4.86 7.84 -31.09
CA SER A 208 -5.78 7.36 -30.06
C SER A 208 -4.98 6.61 -28.99
N SER A 209 -4.24 7.35 -28.15
CA SER A 209 -3.74 6.76 -26.91
C SER A 209 -4.90 6.65 -25.94
N SER A 210 -5.60 5.52 -25.97
CA SER A 210 -6.54 5.20 -24.89
C SER A 210 -5.76 5.17 -23.57
N PRO A 211 -6.23 5.86 -22.52
CA PRO A 211 -5.54 5.86 -21.24
C PRO A 211 -5.44 4.43 -20.72
N VAL A 212 -4.23 3.99 -20.38
CA VAL A 212 -4.02 2.69 -19.72
C VAL A 212 -4.63 2.80 -18.33
N SER A 213 -5.85 2.29 -18.19
CA SER A 213 -6.56 2.21 -16.92
C SER A 213 -5.90 1.12 -16.09
N VAL A 214 -5.24 1.50 -14.99
CA VAL A 214 -4.62 0.53 -14.09
C VAL A 214 -5.66 0.10 -13.07
N THR A 215 -6.02 -1.18 -13.10
CA THR A 215 -6.97 -1.78 -12.18
C THR A 215 -6.26 -2.73 -11.22
N GLN A 216 -6.66 -2.69 -9.95
CA GLN A 216 -6.18 -3.60 -8.94
C GLN A 216 -7.36 -4.32 -8.29
N ASP A 217 -7.33 -5.65 -8.32
CA ASP A 217 -8.28 -6.47 -7.59
C ASP A 217 -7.86 -6.54 -6.11
N ILE A 218 -8.84 -6.53 -5.22
CA ILE A 218 -8.68 -6.62 -3.77
C ILE A 218 -9.62 -7.73 -3.29
N ASN A 219 -9.07 -8.74 -2.63
CA ASN A 219 -9.85 -9.79 -1.96
C ASN A 219 -9.71 -9.64 -0.44
N ILE A 220 -10.82 -9.81 0.29
CA ILE A 220 -10.80 -10.00 1.74
C ILE A 220 -11.50 -11.32 2.05
N LYS A 221 -10.81 -12.19 2.79
CA LYS A 221 -11.39 -13.39 3.41
C LYS A 221 -11.82 -13.05 4.83
N ALA A 222 -12.86 -13.71 5.33
CA ALA A 222 -13.29 -13.57 6.71
C ALA A 222 -13.63 -14.93 7.30
N ASN A 223 -13.12 -15.19 8.51
CA ASN A 223 -13.54 -16.32 9.33
C ASN A 223 -14.59 -15.82 10.32
N VAL A 224 -15.79 -16.37 10.22
CA VAL A 224 -16.95 -15.98 11.01
C VAL A 224 -17.22 -17.07 12.04
N THR A 225 -17.46 -16.65 13.28
CA THR A 225 -17.97 -17.54 14.33
C THR A 225 -19.33 -17.04 14.79
N PHE A 226 -20.33 -17.90 14.69
CA PHE A 226 -21.61 -17.72 15.34
C PHE A 226 -21.64 -18.47 16.67
N MET A 227 -22.43 -17.96 17.61
CA MET A 227 -22.64 -18.55 18.92
C MET A 227 -24.13 -18.56 19.21
N GLU A 228 -24.64 -19.70 19.65
CA GLU A 228 -26.02 -19.87 20.08
C GLU A 228 -26.30 -18.97 21.28
N LYS A 229 -27.45 -18.28 21.25
CA LYS A 229 -27.93 -17.46 22.36
C LYS A 229 -28.40 -18.31 23.53
#